data_AF-A0A5Q5BRZ1-F1
#
_entry.id   AF-A0A5Q5BRZ1-F1
#
_cell.length_a   1.000
_cell.length_b   1.000
_cell.length_c   1.000
_cell.angle_alpha   90.00
_cell.angle_beta   90.00
_cell.angle_gamma   90.00
#
_symmetry.space_group_name_H-M   'P 1'
#
loop_
_entity.id
_entity.type
_entity.pdbx_description
1 polymer ?
#
loop_
_entity_poly.entity_id
_entity_poly.type
_entity_poly.pdbx_seq_one_letter_code
_entity_poly.pdbx_strand_id
1 'polypeptide(L)'
;MYDLTRVWPTAHPGYARRMSNVFADESIDVVAPGDIIAVDRGSGPQPYKVVHKNHGDDSYLVTLEGDDGETFEQEFAAGTKVTRSLESKWESEQSPTPNT
;
A
#
# COMPACT_ATOMS: atom_id res chain seq x y z
N MET A 1 42.36 -28.64 -9.47
CA MET A 1 43.11 -27.85 -8.46
C MET A 1 42.55 -26.43 -8.47
N TYR A 2 42.18 -25.91 -7.28
CA TYR A 2 42.08 -24.50 -6.75
C TYR A 2 41.94 -23.32 -7.76
N ASP A 3 41.22 -22.21 -7.56
CA ASP A 3 40.81 -21.45 -6.37
C ASP A 3 39.74 -20.37 -6.74
N LEU A 4 39.15 -19.76 -5.71
CA LEU A 4 38.19 -18.65 -5.66
C LEU A 4 38.67 -17.32 -6.32
N THR A 5 37.72 -16.36 -6.35
CA THR A 5 37.83 -14.89 -6.52
C THR A 5 37.48 -14.31 -7.90
N ARG A 6 36.17 -14.29 -8.21
CA ARG A 6 35.64 -13.26 -9.11
C ARG A 6 35.36 -11.98 -8.33
N VAL A 7 36.29 -11.04 -8.45
CA VAL A 7 36.01 -9.60 -8.48
C VAL A 7 35.18 -9.31 -9.73
N TRP A 8 34.05 -8.60 -9.59
CA TRP A 8 33.42 -7.86 -10.69
C TRP A 8 33.31 -6.38 -10.32
N PRO A 9 33.58 -5.48 -11.26
CA PRO A 9 33.67 -4.04 -11.04
C PRO A 9 32.30 -3.34 -11.05
N THR A 10 32.29 -2.17 -10.43
CA THR A 10 31.24 -1.15 -10.32
C THR A 10 30.38 -0.98 -11.58
N ALA A 11 29.07 -1.18 -11.45
CA ALA A 11 28.06 -0.68 -12.38
C ALA A 11 27.15 0.33 -11.65
N HIS A 12 26.91 1.45 -12.33
CA HIS A 12 26.25 2.70 -11.95
C HIS A 12 25.01 2.59 -11.03
N PRO A 13 24.82 3.52 -10.06
CA PRO A 13 23.57 3.63 -9.30
C PRO A 13 22.56 4.42 -10.13
N GLY A 14 21.85 3.76 -11.03
CA GLY A 14 20.90 4.41 -11.91
C GLY A 14 19.75 3.51 -12.29
N TYR A 15 18.65 3.60 -11.54
CA TYR A 15 17.33 3.08 -11.88
C TYR A 15 17.18 1.56 -12.05
N ALA A 16 17.55 0.79 -11.03
CA ALA A 16 16.77 -0.40 -10.70
C ALA A 16 15.51 0.04 -9.91
N ARG A 17 14.53 0.67 -10.56
CA ARG A 17 13.17 0.73 -10.00
C ARG A 17 12.61 -0.68 -10.12
N ARG A 18 13.01 -1.54 -9.20
CA ARG A 18 12.33 -2.79 -8.88
C ARG A 18 10.90 -2.38 -8.56
N MET A 19 9.98 -2.55 -9.51
CA MET A 19 8.54 -2.55 -9.24
C MET A 19 8.24 -3.84 -8.46
N SER A 20 8.80 -3.95 -7.26
CA SER A 20 8.24 -4.80 -6.21
C SER A 20 6.94 -4.14 -5.82
N ASN A 21 5.81 -4.83 -6.01
CA ASN A 21 4.48 -4.46 -5.53
C ASN A 21 4.61 -3.69 -4.20
N VAL A 22 4.55 -2.35 -4.24
CA VAL A 22 5.06 -1.50 -3.15
C VAL A 22 3.97 -1.42 -2.08
N PHE A 23 3.84 -2.50 -1.33
CA PHE A 23 3.29 -2.47 0.00
C PHE A 23 4.27 -1.68 0.86
N ALA A 24 4.03 -0.38 1.02
CA ALA A 24 4.78 0.44 1.96
C ALA A 24 4.10 0.30 3.31
N ASP A 25 4.86 -0.16 4.30
CA ASP A 25 4.44 -0.14 5.69
C ASP A 25 4.49 1.32 6.16
N GLU A 26 3.32 1.96 6.24
CA GLU A 26 3.16 3.34 6.68
C GLU A 26 2.41 3.38 8.01
N SER A 27 2.60 4.44 8.78
CA SER A 27 1.84 4.64 10.02
C SER A 27 0.39 5.01 9.69
N ILE A 28 -0.56 4.48 10.44
CA ILE A 28 -1.98 4.85 10.32
C ILE A 28 -2.19 6.37 10.46
N ASP A 29 -1.28 7.06 11.13
CA ASP A 29 -1.23 8.52 11.26
C ASP A 29 -1.22 9.25 9.92
N VAL A 30 -0.51 8.75 8.90
CA VAL A 30 -0.39 9.38 7.58
C VAL A 30 -1.49 8.96 6.59
N VAL A 31 -2.29 7.96 6.95
CA VAL A 31 -3.41 7.46 6.13
C VAL A 31 -4.53 8.50 6.09
N ALA A 32 -5.05 8.78 4.89
CA ALA A 32 -6.14 9.72 4.67
C ALA A 32 -7.39 9.02 4.12
N PRO A 33 -8.59 9.64 4.23
CA PRO A 33 -9.76 9.18 3.49
C PRO A 33 -9.48 9.15 1.98
N GLY A 34 -9.81 8.04 1.34
CA GLY A 34 -9.53 7.71 -0.05
C GLY A 34 -8.35 6.74 -0.24
N ASP A 35 -7.55 6.51 0.79
CA ASP A 35 -6.44 5.55 0.75
C ASP A 35 -6.89 4.10 0.80
N ILE A 36 -6.10 3.21 0.21
CA ILE A 36 -6.31 1.77 0.32
C ILE A 36 -5.24 1.20 1.24
N ILE A 37 -5.69 0.57 2.33
CA ILE A 37 -4.83 -0.11 3.29
C ILE A 37 -5.15 -1.61 3.32
N ALA A 38 -4.12 -2.43 3.48
CA ALA A 38 -4.27 -3.85 3.67
C ALA A 38 -4.49 -4.14 5.17
N VAL A 39 -5.63 -4.75 5.50
CA VAL A 39 -6.00 -5.13 6.86
C VAL A 39 -6.16 -6.64 6.92
N ASP A 40 -5.48 -7.28 7.88
CA ASP A 40 -5.68 -8.69 8.18
C ASP A 40 -6.80 -8.84 9.21
N ARG A 41 -7.91 -9.46 8.79
CA ARG A 41 -9.06 -9.78 9.66
C ARG A 41 -9.18 -11.28 9.96
N GLY A 42 -8.09 -12.04 9.82
CA GLY A 42 -8.06 -13.49 10.00
C GLY A 42 -8.17 -14.33 8.72
N SER A 43 -8.40 -13.70 7.55
CA SER A 43 -8.37 -14.35 6.23
C SER A 43 -7.12 -14.00 5.41
N GLY A 44 -6.15 -13.32 6.02
CA GLY A 44 -5.03 -12.70 5.31
C GLY A 44 -5.21 -11.18 5.15
N PRO A 45 -4.13 -10.46 4.81
CA PRO A 45 -4.18 -9.03 4.54
C PRO A 45 -4.98 -8.75 3.26
N GLN A 46 -6.12 -8.08 3.39
CA GLN A 46 -6.99 -7.70 2.28
C GLN A 46 -7.04 -6.18 2.11
N PRO A 47 -7.11 -5.66 0.87
CA PRO A 47 -7.20 -4.22 0.63
C PRO A 47 -8.59 -3.69 1.01
N TYR A 48 -8.61 -2.58 1.73
CA TYR A 48 -9.81 -1.84 2.06
C TYR A 48 -9.58 -0.35 1.87
N LYS A 49 -10.59 0.33 1.33
CA LYS A 49 -10.56 1.77 1.12
C LYS A 49 -11.01 2.50 2.37
N VAL A 50 -10.22 3.46 2.81
CA VAL A 50 -10.57 4.34 3.91
C VAL A 50 -11.63 5.33 3.43
N VAL A 51 -12.84 5.26 3.99
CA VAL A 51 -13.91 6.22 3.67
C VAL A 51 -14.00 7.31 4.72
N HIS A 52 -13.67 6.99 5.97
CA HIS A 52 -13.66 7.94 7.07
C HIS A 52 -12.51 7.62 8.02
N LYS A 53 -11.91 8.65 8.60
CA LYS A 53 -10.92 8.51 9.67
C LYS A 53 -11.24 9.53 10.75
N ASN A 54 -11.47 9.03 11.96
CA ASN A 54 -11.70 9.83 13.14
C ASN A 54 -10.48 9.73 14.07
N HIS A 55 -10.09 10.86 14.63
CA HIS A 55 -8.92 11.00 15.49
C HIS A 55 -9.38 10.88 16.95
N GLY A 56 -8.94 9.85 17.65
CA GLY A 56 -9.07 9.72 19.09
C GLY A 56 -7.83 10.28 19.81
N ASP A 57 -7.82 10.18 21.14
CA ASP A 57 -6.70 10.65 21.97
C ASP A 57 -5.40 9.85 21.70
N ASP A 58 -5.49 8.52 21.58
CA ASP A 58 -4.35 7.61 21.33
C ASP A 58 -4.64 6.55 20.24
N SER A 59 -5.80 6.64 19.59
CA SER A 59 -6.24 5.72 18.55
C SER A 59 -6.89 6.45 17.39
N TYR A 60 -7.00 5.76 16.26
CA TYR A 60 -7.71 6.20 15.07
C TYR A 60 -8.83 5.24 14.80
N LEU A 61 -10.06 5.74 14.77
CA LEU A 61 -11.21 4.98 14.32
C LEU A 61 -11.36 5.18 12.83
N VAL A 62 -11.09 4.14 12.06
CA VAL A 62 -11.04 4.20 10.60
C VAL A 62 -12.19 3.37 10.04
N THR A 63 -13.07 4.02 9.28
CA THR A 63 -14.12 3.34 8.52
C THR A 63 -13.55 2.92 7.18
N LEU A 64 -13.65 1.63 6.90
CA LEU A 64 -13.08 0.93 5.76
C LEU A 64 -14.20 0.34 4.91
N GLU A 65 -14.10 0.51 3.60
CA GLU A 65 -14.99 -0.03 2.58
C GLU A 65 -14.25 -1.16 1.83
N GLY A 66 -14.83 -2.35 1.82
CA GLY A 66 -14.36 -3.47 1.01
C GLY A 66 -14.82 -3.37 -0.44
N ASP A 67 -14.29 -4.25 -1.29
CA ASP A 67 -14.64 -4.32 -2.72
C ASP A 67 -16.13 -4.62 -2.97
N ASP A 68 -16.77 -5.35 -2.05
CA ASP A 68 -18.23 -5.62 -2.09
C ASP A 68 -19.08 -4.37 -1.75
N GLY A 69 -18.45 -3.26 -1.35
CA GLY A 69 -19.12 -2.06 -0.84
C GLY A 69 -19.52 -2.16 0.63
N GLU A 70 -19.18 -3.25 1.33
CA GLU A 70 -19.40 -3.40 2.76
C GLU A 70 -18.48 -2.46 3.54
N THR A 71 -19.05 -1.65 4.42
CA THR A 71 -18.31 -0.73 5.30
C THR A 71 -18.24 -1.25 6.73
N PHE A 72 -17.06 -1.21 7.33
CA PHE A 72 -16.86 -1.53 8.74
C PHE A 72 -15.91 -0.53 9.40
N GLU A 73 -16.02 -0.38 10.71
CA GLU A 73 -15.13 0.47 11.50
C GLU A 73 -14.06 -0.40 12.15
N GLN A 74 -12.81 0.05 12.07
CA GLN A 74 -11.66 -0.60 12.70
C GLN A 74 -10.89 0.45 13.49
N GLU A 75 -10.70 0.17 14.78
CA GLU A 75 -9.81 0.96 15.62
C GLU A 75 -8.36 0.52 15.41
N PHE A 76 -7.47 1.49 15.25
CA PHE A 76 -6.03 1.31 15.17
C PHE A 76 -5.36 2.17 16.24
N ALA A 77 -4.40 1.62 16.98
CA ALA A 77 -3.59 2.44 17.88
C ALA A 77 -2.74 3.45 17.07
N ALA A 78 -2.46 4.62 17.63
CA ALA A 78 -1.53 5.55 16.99
C ALA A 78 -0.15 4.90 16.77
N GLY A 79 0.49 5.22 15.65
CA GLY A 79 1.74 4.58 15.24
C GLY A 79 1.58 3.14 14.74
N THR A 80 0.36 2.59 14.69
CA THR A 80 0.12 1.27 14.09
C THR A 80 0.61 1.27 12.65
N LYS A 81 1.45 0.30 12.37
CA LYS A 81 1.99 0.02 11.04
C LYS A 81 0.92 -0.67 10.22
N VAL A 82 0.42 0.04 9.21
CA VAL A 82 -0.51 -0.50 8.23
C VAL A 82 0.19 -0.60 6.89
N THR A 83 -0.07 -1.71 6.20
CA THR A 83 0.45 -1.88 4.85
C THR A 83 -0.44 -1.09 3.92
N ARG A 84 0.02 0.06 3.44
CA ARG A 84 -0.71 0.81 2.42
C ARG A 84 -0.45 0.14 1.08
N SER A 85 -1.52 -0.23 0.40
CA SER A 85 -1.43 -0.61 -1.00
C SER A 85 -1.27 0.71 -1.76
N LEU A 86 -0.03 1.07 -2.10
CA LEU A 86 0.22 2.03 -3.16
C LEU A 86 -0.14 1.35 -4.47
N GLU A 87 -1.44 1.08 -4.67
CA GLU A 87 -1.98 0.76 -5.97
C GLU A 87 -1.73 2.02 -6.80
N SER A 88 -0.58 1.96 -7.45
CA SER A 88 -0.22 2.84 -8.54
C SER A 88 -1.42 2.82 -9.46
N LYS A 89 -2.18 3.92 -9.43
CA LYS A 89 -3.34 4.18 -10.28
C LYS A 89 -4.50 3.26 -9.89
N TRP A 90 -5.62 3.79 -9.38
CA TRP A 90 -6.75 4.01 -10.30
C TRP A 90 -6.28 3.92 -11.75
N GLU A 91 -6.16 2.69 -12.27
CA GLU A 91 -6.10 2.44 -13.69
C GLU A 91 -7.47 2.89 -14.19
N SER A 92 -7.60 4.20 -14.44
CA SER A 92 -8.46 4.63 -15.51
C SER A 92 -8.00 3.78 -16.69
N GLU A 93 -8.81 2.80 -17.07
CA GLU A 93 -9.00 2.50 -18.46
C GLU A 93 -9.38 3.84 -19.12
N GLN A 94 -8.38 4.68 -19.40
CA GLN A 94 -8.53 5.74 -20.37
C GLN A 94 -8.82 4.98 -21.65
N SER A 95 -10.11 4.80 -21.93
CA SER A 95 -10.59 4.26 -23.19
C SER A 95 -9.84 5.01 -24.28
N PRO A 96 -9.00 4.34 -25.10
CA PRO A 96 -8.34 5.03 -26.19
C PRO A 96 -9.44 5.59 -27.06
N THR A 97 -9.61 6.90 -27.09
CA THR A 97 -10.50 7.54 -28.07
C THR A 97 -9.89 7.25 -29.44
N PRO A 98 -10.56 6.46 -30.30
CA PRO A 98 -10.11 6.35 -31.67
C PRO A 98 -10.31 7.73 -32.31
N ASN A 99 -9.20 8.40 -32.62
CA ASN A 99 -9.24 9.61 -33.44
C ASN A 99 -9.40 9.14 -34.89
N THR A 100 -10.61 9.26 -35.43
CA THR A 100 -10.86 9.27 -36.89
C THR A 100 -10.66 10.68 -37.44
#